data_AF-A0A7W7WZ89-F1
#
_entry.id   AF-A0A7W7WZ89-F1
#
_cell.length_a   1.000
_cell.length_b   1.000
_cell.length_c   1.000
_cell.angle_alpha   90.00
_cell.angle_beta   90.00
_cell.angle_gamma   90.00
#
_symmetry.space_group_name_H-M   'P 1'
#
loop_
_entity.id
_entity.type
_entity.pdbx_description
1 polymer ?
#
loop_
_entity_poly.entity_id
_entity_poly.type
_entity_poly.pdbx_seq_one_letter_code
_entity_poly.pdbx_strand_id
1 'polypeptide(L)'
;MELPPAWLRPDPLRGLAKVPWSGLDRGVGVDGWLRTAAEGDDAACTALADRLLDDDTVSEASAAAVPFLAGLGAGYQVPGAVRDRVIFLLAALASAGAGFTDAGRRTRRRWNPLGRELPRRPPDWITQTRYAVAKAAPRVFESLARAEVACALALAIAVPEVAPAHVADTAEGLAAGRGFLADAAAVVLHLTQDVTTDARFVRALAARHPTITVPDAPHRPDRVTLQLVGHRVAHLAAYG
;
A
#
# COMPACT_ATOMS: atom_id res chain seq x y z
N MET A 1 23.40 4.98 -19.02
CA MET A 1 22.78 4.87 -17.69
C MET A 1 22.46 3.39 -17.50
N GLU A 2 23.10 2.70 -16.57
CA GLU A 2 22.81 1.28 -16.31
C GLU A 2 21.44 1.16 -15.65
N LEU A 3 20.60 0.25 -16.14
CA LEU A 3 19.29 0.00 -15.54
C LEU A 3 19.47 -0.73 -14.20
N PRO A 4 18.60 -0.48 -13.20
CA PRO A 4 18.65 -1.21 -11.92
C PRO A 4 18.64 -2.73 -12.16
N PRO A 5 19.32 -3.54 -11.32
CA PRO A 5 19.36 -5.00 -11.48
C PRO A 5 17.97 -5.66 -11.58
N ALA A 6 16.95 -5.07 -10.95
CA ALA A 6 15.56 -5.52 -11.05
C ALA A 6 14.94 -5.36 -12.45
N TRP A 7 15.37 -4.35 -13.21
CA TRP A 7 14.90 -4.07 -14.58
C TRP A 7 15.72 -4.83 -15.64
N LEU A 8 16.89 -5.35 -15.26
CA LEU A 8 17.69 -6.26 -16.08
C LEU A 8 17.23 -7.72 -15.99
N ARG A 9 16.30 -8.04 -15.06
CA ARG A 9 15.68 -9.36 -14.99
C ARG A 9 14.81 -9.60 -16.23
N PRO A 10 14.59 -10.87 -16.63
CA PRO A 10 13.59 -11.21 -17.63
C PRO A 10 12.28 -10.49 -17.34
N ASP A 11 11.59 -10.06 -18.39
CA ASP A 11 10.32 -9.30 -18.32
C ASP A 11 9.54 -9.62 -17.03
N PRO A 12 9.19 -8.62 -16.19
CA PRO A 12 8.49 -8.84 -14.93
C PRO A 12 7.15 -9.57 -15.10
N LEU A 13 6.61 -9.60 -16.32
CA LEU A 13 5.43 -10.34 -16.77
C LEU A 13 5.78 -11.66 -17.49
N ARG A 14 7.07 -11.98 -17.67
CA ARG A 14 7.55 -13.23 -18.30
C ARG A 14 7.08 -14.43 -17.50
N GLY A 15 6.30 -15.28 -18.15
CA GLY A 15 5.66 -16.43 -17.53
C GLY A 15 4.18 -16.19 -17.20
N LEU A 16 3.76 -14.94 -16.95
CA LEU A 16 2.35 -14.60 -16.78
C LEU A 16 1.54 -14.78 -18.06
N ALA A 17 2.14 -14.55 -19.24
CA ALA A 17 1.51 -14.85 -20.53
C ALA A 17 1.22 -16.35 -20.76
N LYS A 18 1.87 -17.24 -19.99
CA LYS A 18 1.72 -18.71 -20.09
C LYS A 18 0.88 -19.31 -18.96
N VAL A 19 0.66 -18.56 -17.88
CA VAL A 19 -0.33 -18.94 -16.86
C VAL A 19 -1.69 -18.65 -17.48
N PRO A 20 -2.56 -19.66 -17.68
CA PRO A 20 -3.95 -19.39 -17.98
C PRO A 20 -4.46 -18.60 -16.79
N TRP A 21 -4.81 -17.34 -16.97
CA TRP A 21 -5.25 -16.52 -15.85
C TRP A 21 -6.57 -17.05 -15.27
N SER A 22 -7.32 -17.85 -16.04
CA SER A 22 -8.41 -18.70 -15.59
C SER A 22 -8.01 -19.81 -14.60
N GLY A 23 -6.73 -20.18 -14.52
CA GLY A 23 -6.16 -21.04 -13.48
C GLY A 23 -5.83 -20.30 -12.18
N LEU A 24 -6.02 -18.98 -12.15
CA LEU A 24 -5.93 -18.09 -10.99
C LEU A 24 -7.31 -17.80 -10.40
N ASP A 25 -8.20 -18.81 -10.40
CA ASP A 25 -9.64 -18.77 -10.04
C ASP A 25 -9.94 -18.39 -8.57
N ARG A 26 -9.40 -17.24 -8.17
CA ARG A 26 -9.68 -16.42 -6.98
C ARG A 26 -9.49 -14.92 -7.26
N GLY A 27 -9.08 -14.51 -8.46
CA GLY A 27 -9.22 -13.13 -8.94
C GLY A 27 -10.66 -12.90 -9.39
N VAL A 28 -11.56 -12.58 -8.46
CA VAL A 28 -13.01 -12.46 -8.69
C VAL A 28 -13.35 -11.29 -9.63
N GLY A 29 -13.13 -11.47 -10.94
CA GLY A 29 -13.54 -10.55 -12.00
C GLY A 29 -12.62 -9.34 -12.27
N VAL A 30 -11.32 -9.41 -11.95
CA VAL A 30 -10.39 -8.27 -12.12
C VAL A 30 -9.37 -8.41 -13.27
N ASP A 31 -9.28 -9.57 -13.90
CA ASP A 31 -8.24 -9.89 -14.88
C ASP A 31 -8.25 -8.97 -16.11
N GLY A 32 -9.44 -8.59 -16.57
CA GLY A 32 -9.61 -7.64 -17.68
C GLY A 32 -8.98 -6.29 -17.35
N TRP A 33 -9.29 -5.74 -16.17
CA TRP A 33 -8.75 -4.47 -15.73
C TRP A 33 -7.24 -4.52 -15.46
N LEU A 34 -6.73 -5.63 -14.91
CA LEU A 34 -5.28 -5.82 -14.73
C LEU A 34 -4.52 -5.77 -16.06
N ARG A 35 -5.07 -6.38 -17.12
CA ARG A 35 -4.47 -6.33 -18.46
C ARG A 35 -4.49 -4.92 -19.02
N THR A 36 -5.65 -4.29 -19.02
CA THR A 36 -5.83 -2.97 -19.63
C THR A 36 -5.05 -1.89 -18.88
N ALA A 37 -4.94 -2.00 -17.55
CA ALA A 37 -4.05 -1.14 -16.76
C ALA A 37 -2.58 -1.35 -17.13
N ALA A 38 -2.12 -2.58 -17.36
CA ALA A 38 -0.74 -2.85 -17.78
C ALA A 38 -0.36 -2.16 -19.11
N GLU A 39 -1.34 -1.95 -19.98
CA GLU A 39 -1.22 -1.25 -21.26
C GLU A 39 -1.27 0.28 -21.13
N GLY A 40 -1.48 0.81 -19.91
CA GLY A 40 -1.50 2.24 -19.64
C GLY A 40 -2.89 2.87 -19.51
N ASP A 41 -3.95 2.07 -19.44
CA ASP A 41 -5.32 2.60 -19.31
C ASP A 41 -5.62 3.02 -17.87
N ASP A 42 -5.73 4.32 -17.68
CA ASP A 42 -6.09 4.96 -16.41
C ASP A 42 -7.47 4.57 -15.91
N ALA A 43 -8.47 4.43 -16.78
CA ALA A 43 -9.83 4.07 -16.39
C ALA A 43 -9.89 2.63 -15.89
N ALA A 44 -9.11 1.72 -16.48
CA ALA A 44 -8.96 0.37 -15.96
C ALA A 44 -8.26 0.34 -14.60
N CYS A 45 -7.26 1.20 -14.39
CA CYS A 45 -6.61 1.34 -13.09
C CYS A 45 -7.58 1.84 -12.00
N THR A 46 -8.46 2.79 -12.34
CA THR A 46 -9.52 3.28 -11.44
C THR A 46 -10.53 2.19 -11.13
N ALA A 47 -11.06 1.51 -12.16
CA ALA A 47 -12.03 0.42 -11.96
C ALA A 47 -11.45 -0.72 -11.11
N LEU A 48 -10.16 -1.01 -11.28
CA LEU A 48 -9.44 -1.97 -10.45
C LEU A 48 -9.35 -1.51 -8.98
N ALA A 49 -9.03 -0.24 -8.74
CA ALA A 49 -9.01 0.32 -7.40
C ALA A 49 -10.39 0.23 -6.73
N ASP A 50 -11.45 0.66 -7.42
CA ASP A 50 -12.83 0.64 -6.91
C ASP A 50 -13.31 -0.78 -6.58
N ARG A 51 -12.92 -1.78 -7.40
CA ARG A 51 -13.28 -3.17 -7.16
C ARG A 51 -12.57 -3.78 -5.95
N LEU A 52 -11.28 -3.48 -5.81
CA LEU A 52 -10.41 -4.09 -4.81
C LEU A 52 -10.50 -3.39 -3.46
N LEU A 53 -10.87 -2.10 -3.45
CA LEU A 53 -10.90 -1.26 -2.27
C LEU A 53 -12.07 -0.27 -2.35
N ASP A 54 -13.19 -0.63 -1.71
CA ASP A 54 -14.34 0.24 -1.53
C ASP A 54 -14.18 1.05 -0.22
N ASP A 55 -13.90 2.34 -0.33
CA ASP A 55 -13.39 3.25 0.71
C ASP A 55 -12.08 2.74 1.38
N ASP A 56 -12.24 1.94 2.44
CA ASP A 56 -11.20 1.33 3.27
C ASP A 56 -11.40 -0.19 3.41
N THR A 57 -12.28 -0.76 2.56
CA THR A 57 -12.77 -2.14 2.65
C THR A 57 -12.16 -3.00 1.57
N VAL A 58 -11.36 -3.99 1.96
CA VAL A 58 -10.85 -4.97 1.01
C VAL A 58 -11.90 -6.00 0.62
N SER A 59 -11.91 -6.34 -0.65
CA SER A 59 -12.71 -7.42 -1.22
C SER A 59 -12.02 -8.78 -1.10
N GLU A 60 -12.76 -9.83 -1.40
CA GLU A 60 -12.26 -11.21 -1.57
C GLU A 60 -11.21 -11.34 -2.69
N ALA A 61 -11.26 -10.46 -3.70
CA ALA A 61 -10.30 -10.45 -4.80
C ALA A 61 -8.95 -9.82 -4.41
N SER A 62 -8.91 -9.01 -3.35
CA SER A 62 -7.76 -8.16 -3.01
C SER A 62 -6.50 -8.96 -2.73
N ALA A 63 -6.57 -9.99 -1.88
CA ALA A 63 -5.41 -10.82 -1.56
C ALA A 63 -4.87 -11.57 -2.80
N ALA A 64 -5.76 -11.98 -3.72
CA ALA A 64 -5.38 -12.69 -4.94
C ALA A 64 -4.79 -11.75 -6.01
N ALA A 65 -5.24 -10.49 -6.06
CA ALA A 65 -4.76 -9.49 -7.03
C ALA A 65 -3.34 -8.97 -6.71
N VAL A 66 -2.96 -8.95 -5.43
CA VAL A 66 -1.71 -8.32 -4.96
C VAL A 66 -0.44 -8.78 -5.68
N PRO A 67 -0.18 -10.08 -5.93
CA PRO A 67 1.03 -10.49 -6.65
C PRO A 67 1.15 -9.87 -8.05
N PHE A 68 0.01 -9.65 -8.73
CA PHE A 68 -0.05 -9.04 -10.05
C PHE A 68 0.13 -7.54 -9.99
N LEU A 69 -0.56 -6.88 -9.06
CA LEU A 69 -0.34 -5.46 -8.75
C LEU A 69 1.14 -5.19 -8.46
N ALA A 70 1.80 -6.03 -7.67
CA ALA A 70 3.24 -5.91 -7.42
C ALA A 70 4.09 -6.14 -8.68
N GLY A 71 3.63 -7.00 -9.59
CA GLY A 71 4.25 -7.17 -10.91
C GLY A 71 4.15 -5.90 -11.77
N LEU A 72 2.99 -5.25 -11.80
CA LEU A 72 2.78 -3.97 -12.48
C LEU A 72 3.58 -2.84 -11.82
N GLY A 73 3.54 -2.76 -10.49
CA GLY A 73 4.28 -1.82 -9.65
C GLY A 73 5.80 -1.94 -9.80
N ALA A 74 6.30 -3.12 -10.17
CA ALA A 74 7.72 -3.36 -10.44
C ALA A 74 8.08 -3.37 -11.93
N GLY A 75 7.11 -3.12 -12.81
CA GLY A 75 7.26 -3.18 -14.25
C GLY A 75 7.93 -1.94 -14.82
N TYR A 76 9.07 -2.09 -15.50
CA TYR A 76 9.67 -0.98 -16.25
C TYR A 76 8.94 -0.69 -17.56
N GLN A 77 8.19 -1.67 -18.08
CA GLN A 77 7.38 -1.55 -19.30
C GLN A 77 5.99 -0.95 -19.03
N VAL A 78 5.57 -0.92 -17.77
CA VAL A 78 4.30 -0.29 -17.38
C VAL A 78 4.51 1.22 -17.32
N PRO A 79 3.61 2.03 -17.90
CA PRO A 79 3.71 3.48 -17.81
C PRO A 79 3.83 3.96 -16.36
N GLY A 80 4.75 4.89 -16.11
CA GLY A 80 5.07 5.36 -14.75
C GLY A 80 3.85 5.84 -13.95
N ALA A 81 2.93 6.55 -14.61
CA ALA A 81 1.70 7.02 -13.96
C ALA A 81 0.81 5.87 -13.45
N VAL A 82 0.71 4.76 -14.20
CA VAL A 82 -0.01 3.57 -13.75
C VAL A 82 0.77 2.86 -12.65
N ARG A 83 2.09 2.74 -12.79
CA ARG A 83 2.96 2.13 -11.77
C ARG A 83 2.77 2.81 -10.41
N ASP A 84 2.84 4.14 -10.37
CA ASP A 84 2.66 4.91 -9.14
C ASP A 84 1.28 4.67 -8.51
N ARG A 85 0.21 4.75 -9.30
CA ARG A 85 -1.16 4.50 -8.83
C ARG A 85 -1.33 3.07 -8.28
N VAL A 86 -0.73 2.08 -8.94
CA VAL A 86 -0.75 0.69 -8.46
C VAL A 86 0.01 0.55 -7.14
N ILE A 87 1.13 1.25 -6.95
CA ILE A 87 1.87 1.23 -5.68
C ILE A 87 1.06 1.89 -4.57
N PHE A 88 0.41 3.01 -4.85
CA PHE A 88 -0.51 3.63 -3.88
C PHE A 88 -1.71 2.73 -3.57
N LEU A 89 -2.25 2.00 -4.55
CA LEU A 89 -3.29 1.01 -4.33
C LEU A 89 -2.78 -0.14 -3.43
N LEU A 90 -1.59 -0.68 -3.67
CA LEU A 90 -0.98 -1.70 -2.80
C LEU A 90 -0.84 -1.19 -1.35
N ALA A 91 -0.36 0.05 -1.16
CA ALA A 91 -0.25 0.67 0.15
C ALA A 91 -1.61 0.85 0.83
N ALA A 92 -2.65 1.23 0.07
CA ALA A 92 -4.01 1.39 0.57
C ALA A 92 -4.64 0.04 0.97
N LEU A 93 -4.46 -0.99 0.15
CA LEU A 93 -4.91 -2.36 0.43
C LEU A 93 -4.28 -2.92 1.72
N ALA A 94 -2.98 -2.69 1.93
CA ALA A 94 -2.30 -3.11 3.15
C ALA A 94 -2.73 -2.32 4.40
N SER A 95 -3.21 -1.08 4.21
CA SER A 95 -3.65 -0.19 5.27
C SER A 95 -5.15 -0.27 5.56
N ALA A 96 -5.89 -1.13 4.84
CA ALA A 96 -7.34 -1.23 4.92
C ALA A 96 -7.87 -1.43 6.36
N GLY A 97 -8.92 -0.68 6.69
CA GLY A 97 -9.58 -0.71 7.99
C GLY A 97 -10.72 -1.71 8.08
N ALA A 98 -11.18 -2.22 6.95
CA ALA A 98 -12.31 -3.14 6.84
C ALA A 98 -12.10 -4.22 5.78
N GLY A 99 -12.90 -5.28 5.86
CA GLY A 99 -12.99 -6.32 4.85
C GLY A 99 -14.41 -6.87 4.76
N PHE A 100 -14.79 -7.32 3.57
CA PHE A 100 -16.08 -8.00 3.36
C PHE A 100 -16.09 -9.39 3.99
N THR A 101 -17.28 -9.88 4.33
CA THR A 101 -17.51 -11.27 4.75
C THR A 101 -18.07 -12.08 3.60
N ASP A 102 -18.14 -13.41 3.72
CA ASP A 102 -18.77 -14.27 2.70
C ASP A 102 -20.22 -13.86 2.39
N ALA A 103 -20.92 -13.24 3.36
CA ALA A 103 -22.28 -12.72 3.20
C ALA A 103 -22.34 -11.28 2.65
N GLY A 104 -21.23 -10.74 2.14
CA GLY A 104 -21.16 -9.38 1.57
C GLY A 104 -21.25 -8.24 2.59
N ARG A 105 -21.19 -8.53 3.90
CA ARG A 105 -21.22 -7.50 4.95
C ARG A 105 -19.81 -6.96 5.22
N ARG A 106 -19.69 -5.64 5.37
CA ARG A 106 -18.46 -4.95 5.80
C ARG A 106 -18.17 -5.25 7.28
N THR A 107 -16.95 -5.67 7.58
CA THR A 107 -16.45 -5.85 8.94
C THR A 107 -15.21 -5.02 9.16
N ARG A 108 -15.19 -4.23 10.25
CA ARG A 108 -14.07 -3.35 10.60
C ARG A 108 -13.13 -4.02 11.60
N ARG A 109 -11.87 -3.62 11.56
CA ARG A 109 -10.89 -3.90 12.63
C ARG A 109 -11.42 -3.36 13.96
N ARG A 110 -11.16 -4.07 15.05
CA ARG A 110 -11.59 -3.71 16.40
C ARG A 110 -10.46 -3.96 17.38
N TRP A 111 -10.38 -3.12 18.41
CA TRP A 111 -9.31 -3.20 19.41
C TRP A 111 -9.90 -3.27 20.82
N ASN A 112 -9.23 -4.01 21.70
CA ASN A 112 -9.56 -4.01 23.12
C ASN A 112 -8.93 -2.78 23.83
N PRO A 113 -9.25 -2.51 25.10
CA PRO A 113 -8.69 -1.36 25.84
C PRO A 113 -7.16 -1.32 25.95
N LEU A 114 -6.47 -2.44 25.69
CA LEU A 114 -5.01 -2.53 25.66
C LEU A 114 -4.43 -2.27 24.26
N GLY A 115 -5.25 -1.88 23.28
CA GLY A 115 -4.84 -1.68 21.90
C GLY A 115 -4.57 -2.98 21.13
N ARG A 116 -4.89 -4.15 21.69
CA ARG A 116 -4.74 -5.43 20.97
C ARG A 116 -5.93 -5.63 20.05
N GLU A 117 -5.63 -6.01 18.82
CA GLU A 117 -6.67 -6.29 17.83
C GLU A 117 -7.48 -7.53 18.24
N LEU A 118 -8.80 -7.40 18.22
CA LEU A 118 -9.73 -8.48 18.54
C LEU A 118 -9.79 -9.50 17.41
N PRO A 119 -10.13 -10.78 17.70
CA PRO A 119 -10.31 -11.80 16.68
C PRO A 119 -11.26 -11.34 15.59
N ARG A 120 -10.85 -11.60 14.34
CA ARG A 120 -11.60 -11.24 13.15
C ARG A 120 -12.57 -12.36 12.79
N ARG A 121 -13.70 -11.97 12.19
CA ARG A 121 -14.66 -12.95 11.68
C ARG A 121 -14.13 -13.50 10.35
N PRO A 122 -14.19 -14.82 10.12
CA PRO A 122 -13.84 -15.37 8.83
C PRO A 122 -14.82 -14.88 7.75
N PRO A 123 -14.34 -14.71 6.50
CA PRO A 123 -12.94 -14.74 6.06
C PRO A 123 -12.17 -13.49 6.48
N ASP A 124 -10.90 -13.66 6.88
CA ASP A 124 -10.04 -12.54 7.27
C ASP A 124 -9.30 -11.96 6.05
N TRP A 125 -10.02 -11.27 5.18
CA TRP A 125 -9.43 -10.65 3.98
C TRP A 125 -8.43 -9.55 4.31
N ILE A 126 -8.58 -8.88 5.45
CA ILE A 126 -7.67 -7.81 5.90
C ILE A 126 -6.28 -8.40 6.17
N THR A 127 -6.17 -9.49 6.95
CA THR A 127 -4.86 -10.13 7.21
C THR A 127 -4.29 -10.68 5.93
N GLN A 128 -5.10 -11.40 5.16
CA GLN A 128 -4.64 -12.05 3.94
C GLN A 128 -4.10 -11.05 2.91
N THR A 129 -4.81 -9.93 2.70
CA THR A 129 -4.40 -8.88 1.78
C THR A 129 -3.12 -8.20 2.27
N ARG A 130 -3.07 -7.79 3.54
CA ARG A 130 -1.87 -7.18 4.12
C ARG A 130 -0.66 -8.11 4.04
N TYR A 131 -0.84 -9.39 4.36
CA TYR A 131 0.23 -10.39 4.25
C TYR A 131 0.70 -10.55 2.81
N ALA A 132 -0.22 -10.61 1.84
CA ALA A 132 0.13 -10.70 0.43
C ALA A 132 0.94 -9.46 0.00
N VAL A 133 0.58 -8.25 0.46
CA VAL A 133 1.31 -7.02 0.13
C VAL A 133 2.71 -7.05 0.75
N ALA A 134 2.82 -7.37 2.04
CA ALA A 134 4.11 -7.48 2.71
C ALA A 134 5.04 -8.51 2.03
N LYS A 135 4.48 -9.64 1.59
CA LYS A 135 5.23 -10.66 0.86
C LYS A 135 5.71 -10.19 -0.52
N ALA A 136 4.94 -9.36 -1.21
CA ALA A 136 5.24 -8.89 -2.56
C ALA A 136 6.07 -7.58 -2.59
N ALA A 137 6.02 -6.78 -1.53
CA ALA A 137 6.64 -5.46 -1.42
C ALA A 137 8.16 -5.42 -1.68
N PRO A 138 8.99 -6.40 -1.24
CA PRO A 138 10.43 -6.38 -1.51
C PRO A 138 10.76 -6.21 -3.01
N ARG A 139 10.01 -6.88 -3.89
CA ARG A 139 10.17 -6.77 -5.35
C ARG A 139 9.87 -5.36 -5.86
N VAL A 140 8.86 -4.70 -5.30
CA VAL A 140 8.50 -3.33 -5.67
C VAL A 140 9.60 -2.38 -5.21
N PHE A 141 10.08 -2.50 -3.97
CA PHE A 141 11.19 -1.67 -3.48
C PHE A 141 12.45 -1.80 -4.34
N GLU A 142 12.82 -3.03 -4.74
CA GLU A 142 13.96 -3.26 -5.66
C GLU A 142 13.81 -2.50 -6.98
N SER A 143 12.58 -2.32 -7.46
CA SER A 143 12.30 -1.66 -8.74
C SER A 143 12.27 -0.13 -8.67
N LEU A 144 12.06 0.46 -7.50
CA LEU A 144 11.85 1.91 -7.34
C LEU A 144 13.14 2.74 -7.39
N ALA A 145 14.31 2.10 -7.31
CA ALA A 145 15.65 2.64 -7.60
C ALA A 145 15.88 4.14 -7.29
N ARG A 146 15.41 4.63 -6.13
CA ARG A 146 15.49 6.03 -5.64
C ARG A 146 14.70 7.10 -6.43
N ALA A 147 14.00 6.75 -7.51
CA ALA A 147 13.32 7.75 -8.36
C ALA A 147 11.89 8.09 -7.89
N GLU A 148 11.17 7.12 -7.32
CA GLU A 148 9.75 7.28 -6.95
C GLU A 148 9.61 7.36 -5.42
N VAL A 149 10.11 8.46 -4.86
CA VAL A 149 10.27 8.67 -3.42
C VAL A 149 8.93 8.57 -2.68
N ALA A 150 7.88 9.24 -3.15
CA ALA A 150 6.57 9.20 -2.49
C ALA A 150 5.95 7.78 -2.50
N CYS A 151 6.09 7.04 -3.60
CA CYS A 151 5.62 5.65 -3.73
C CYS A 151 6.37 4.71 -2.76
N ALA A 152 7.70 4.86 -2.66
CA ALA A 152 8.51 4.10 -1.72
C ALA A 152 8.12 4.39 -0.27
N LEU A 153 7.91 5.67 0.08
CA LEU A 153 7.45 6.05 1.42
C LEU A 153 6.05 5.49 1.70
N ALA A 154 5.10 5.61 0.77
CA ALA A 154 3.75 5.10 0.95
C ALA A 154 3.73 3.59 1.23
N LEU A 155 4.51 2.80 0.47
CA LEU A 155 4.59 1.36 0.68
C LEU A 155 5.29 1.01 2.00
N ALA A 156 6.35 1.74 2.36
CA ALA A 156 7.05 1.56 3.65
C ALA A 156 6.17 1.94 4.85
N ILE A 157 5.29 2.92 4.73
CA ILE A 157 4.30 3.25 5.77
C ILE A 157 3.30 2.10 5.94
N ALA A 158 2.87 1.47 4.85
CA ALA A 158 1.87 0.40 4.89
C ALA A 158 2.43 -0.91 5.45
N VAL A 159 3.65 -1.28 5.05
CA VAL A 159 4.34 -2.52 5.44
C VAL A 159 5.77 -2.24 5.96
N PRO A 160 5.91 -1.52 7.09
CA PRO A 160 7.21 -1.06 7.58
C PRO A 160 8.16 -2.20 7.94
N GLU A 161 7.65 -3.38 8.30
CA GLU A 161 8.46 -4.54 8.67
C GLU A 161 9.24 -5.17 7.51
N VAL A 162 8.92 -4.82 6.26
CA VAL A 162 9.64 -5.27 5.05
C VAL A 162 10.30 -4.12 4.30
N ALA A 163 10.26 -2.90 4.84
CA ALA A 163 10.90 -1.75 4.22
C ALA A 163 12.43 -1.93 4.27
N PRO A 164 13.15 -1.82 3.15
CA PRO A 164 14.60 -1.98 3.13
C PRO A 164 15.30 -0.76 3.73
N ALA A 165 16.49 -0.96 4.30
CA ALA A 165 17.26 0.09 5.01
C ALA A 165 17.44 1.38 4.19
N HIS A 166 17.70 1.27 2.88
CA HIS A 166 17.88 2.44 2.02
C HIS A 166 16.65 3.36 1.94
N VAL A 167 15.43 2.85 2.19
CA VAL A 167 14.22 3.68 2.26
C VAL A 167 14.22 4.49 3.55
N ALA A 168 14.69 3.93 4.66
CA ALA A 168 14.90 4.67 5.90
C ALA A 168 15.99 5.74 5.72
N ASP A 169 17.13 5.41 5.12
CA ASP A 169 18.20 6.39 4.83
C ASP A 169 17.69 7.55 3.96
N THR A 170 16.85 7.23 2.96
CA THR A 170 16.20 8.24 2.12
C THR A 170 15.24 9.10 2.94
N ALA A 171 14.47 8.49 3.84
CA ALA A 171 13.55 9.20 4.72
C ALA A 171 14.29 10.13 5.71
N GLU A 172 15.44 9.73 6.24
CA GLU A 172 16.28 10.58 7.11
C GLU A 172 16.69 11.87 6.41
N GLY A 173 17.15 11.78 5.15
CA GLY A 173 17.52 12.94 4.35
C GLY A 173 16.35 13.88 4.04
N LEU A 174 15.13 13.35 3.93
CA LEU A 174 13.93 14.11 3.58
C LEU A 174 13.21 14.70 4.80
N ALA A 175 13.29 14.04 5.95
CA ALA A 175 12.55 14.42 7.16
C ALA A 175 12.98 15.79 7.73
N ALA A 176 14.19 16.27 7.39
CA ALA A 176 14.65 17.62 7.73
C ALA A 176 13.98 18.74 6.91
N GLY A 177 13.26 18.39 5.85
CA GLY A 177 12.58 19.32 4.96
C GLY A 177 11.26 19.89 5.52
N ARG A 178 10.41 20.39 4.62
CA ARG A 178 9.05 20.86 4.91
C ARG A 178 8.06 20.33 3.90
N GLY A 179 6.78 20.26 4.28
CA GLY A 179 5.68 19.82 3.41
C GLY A 179 5.37 18.32 3.50
N PHE A 180 4.44 17.86 2.66
CA PHE A 180 3.90 16.50 2.73
C PHE A 180 4.97 15.42 2.59
N LEU A 181 5.96 15.60 1.72
CA LEU A 181 7.01 14.60 1.52
C LEU A 181 7.89 14.43 2.76
N ALA A 182 8.28 15.53 3.41
CA ALA A 182 9.05 15.51 4.66
C ALA A 182 8.24 14.88 5.80
N ASP A 183 6.94 15.18 5.88
CA ASP A 183 6.05 14.58 6.86
C ASP A 183 5.86 13.07 6.63
N ALA A 184 5.69 12.62 5.38
CA ALA A 184 5.65 11.20 5.03
C ALA A 184 6.96 10.48 5.39
N ALA A 185 8.11 11.11 5.13
CA ALA A 185 9.41 10.59 5.51
C ALA A 185 9.54 10.45 7.04
N ALA A 186 9.12 11.46 7.80
CA ALA A 186 9.08 11.39 9.26
C ALA A 186 8.19 10.24 9.76
N VAL A 187 7.06 9.97 9.09
CA VAL A 187 6.22 8.81 9.42
C VAL A 187 6.95 7.49 9.17
N VAL A 188 7.63 7.34 8.03
CA VAL A 188 8.43 6.14 7.74
C VAL A 188 9.43 5.89 8.87
N LEU A 189 10.21 6.90 9.28
CA LEU A 189 11.20 6.74 10.35
C LEU A 189 10.59 6.26 11.66
N HIS A 190 9.45 6.84 12.07
CA HIS A 190 8.75 6.41 13.30
C HIS A 190 8.27 4.95 13.21
N LEU A 191 7.88 4.49 12.02
CA LEU A 191 7.39 3.13 11.83
C LEU A 191 8.52 2.10 11.64
N THR A 192 9.63 2.45 10.99
CA THR A 192 10.71 1.51 10.66
C THR A 192 11.78 1.43 11.74
N GLN A 193 12.05 2.52 12.46
CA GLN A 193 13.08 2.56 13.52
C GLN A 193 12.53 2.17 14.90
N ASP A 194 11.25 1.77 14.95
CA ASP A 194 10.51 1.43 16.17
C ASP A 194 10.62 2.48 17.28
N VAL A 195 10.80 3.74 16.87
CA VAL A 195 10.70 4.88 17.78
C VAL A 195 9.28 4.86 18.33
N THR A 196 9.15 4.92 19.65
CA THR A 196 7.85 4.89 20.34
C THR A 196 6.90 5.88 19.69
N THR A 197 5.99 5.38 18.86
CA THR A 197 4.97 6.20 18.22
C THR A 197 4.01 6.61 19.30
N ASP A 198 4.06 7.87 19.72
CA ASP A 198 3.19 8.39 20.74
C ASP A 198 2.04 9.22 20.14
N ALA A 199 0.95 9.35 20.91
CA ALA A 199 -0.21 10.15 20.54
C ALA A 199 0.13 11.62 20.27
N ARG A 200 1.26 12.14 20.76
CA ARG A 200 1.67 13.53 20.54
C ARG A 200 2.13 13.71 19.10
N PHE A 201 2.96 12.82 18.58
CA PHE A 201 3.41 12.87 17.19
C PHE A 201 2.24 12.76 16.22
N VAL A 202 1.35 11.79 16.44
CA VAL A 202 0.15 11.60 15.59
C VAL A 202 -0.73 12.84 15.57
N ARG A 203 -1.01 13.44 16.74
CA ARG A 203 -1.79 14.69 16.83
C ARG A 203 -1.10 15.87 16.17
N ALA A 204 0.22 16.01 16.34
CA ALA A 204 0.98 17.07 15.71
C ALA A 204 0.98 16.94 14.17
N LEU A 205 1.09 15.72 13.65
CA LEU A 205 0.99 15.44 12.22
C LEU A 205 -0.42 15.75 11.68
N ALA A 206 -1.47 15.28 12.35
CA ALA A 206 -2.85 15.55 11.96
C ALA A 206 -3.18 17.05 12.00
N ALA A 207 -2.67 17.79 12.99
CA ALA A 207 -2.86 19.24 13.09
C ALA A 207 -2.21 20.02 11.94
N ARG A 208 -1.11 19.51 11.35
CA ARG A 208 -0.50 20.10 10.14
C ARG A 208 -1.32 19.86 8.88
N HIS A 209 -2.16 18.82 8.88
CA HIS A 209 -2.91 18.34 7.72
C HIS A 209 -4.41 18.21 8.02
N PRO A 210 -5.13 19.33 8.26
CA PRO A 210 -6.51 19.30 8.74
C PRO A 210 -7.52 18.69 7.74
N THR A 211 -7.13 18.56 6.47
CA THR A 211 -7.94 17.92 5.42
C THR A 211 -7.90 16.39 5.50
N ILE A 212 -6.92 15.81 6.20
CA ILE A 212 -6.80 14.36 6.37
C ILE A 212 -7.70 13.93 7.52
N THR A 213 -8.81 13.26 7.18
CA THR A 213 -9.70 12.65 8.16
C THR A 213 -9.36 11.18 8.34
N VAL A 214 -9.26 10.75 9.59
CA VAL A 214 -9.12 9.33 9.94
C VAL A 214 -10.38 8.93 10.71
N PRO A 215 -11.11 7.88 10.27
CA PRO A 215 -12.29 7.41 10.98
C PRO A 215 -11.95 7.12 12.44
N ASP A 216 -12.74 7.63 13.38
CA ASP A 216 -12.50 7.33 14.79
C ASP A 216 -12.76 5.85 15.07
N ALA A 217 -11.92 5.25 15.91
CA ALA A 217 -11.99 3.84 16.25
C ALA A 217 -11.56 3.65 17.71
N PRO A 218 -12.46 3.19 18.60
CA PRO A 218 -12.15 2.99 20.00
C PRO A 218 -10.91 2.10 20.19
N HIS A 219 -9.99 2.59 21.02
CA HIS A 219 -8.76 1.89 21.41
C HIS A 219 -7.82 1.53 20.24
N ARG A 220 -7.98 2.14 19.05
CA ARG A 220 -7.03 1.94 17.96
C ARG A 220 -5.63 2.43 18.37
N PRO A 221 -4.58 1.61 18.21
CA PRO A 221 -3.21 2.03 18.51
C PRO A 221 -2.76 3.23 17.69
N ASP A 222 -1.96 4.10 18.30
CA ASP A 222 -1.37 5.27 17.63
C ASP A 222 -0.57 4.88 16.39
N ARG A 223 0.15 3.75 16.44
CA ARG A 223 0.87 3.21 15.28
C ARG A 223 -0.04 2.96 14.08
N VAL A 224 -1.25 2.43 14.28
CA VAL A 224 -2.20 2.19 13.18
C VAL A 224 -2.75 3.52 12.66
N THR A 225 -3.08 4.45 13.56
CA THR A 225 -3.50 5.81 13.16
C THR A 225 -2.41 6.49 12.34
N LEU A 226 -1.15 6.35 12.76
CA LEU A 226 0.00 6.91 12.07
C LEU A 226 0.16 6.34 10.65
N GLN A 227 -0.04 5.02 10.46
CA GLN A 227 -0.02 4.42 9.13
C GLN A 227 -1.10 5.01 8.21
N LEU A 228 -2.33 5.18 8.71
CA LEU A 228 -3.45 5.73 7.94
C LEU A 228 -3.21 7.19 7.55
N VAL A 229 -2.77 8.02 8.50
CA VAL A 229 -2.43 9.43 8.22
C VAL A 229 -1.24 9.50 7.26
N GLY A 230 -0.18 8.75 7.54
CA GLY A 230 1.05 8.76 6.76
C GLY A 230 0.83 8.36 5.31
N HIS A 231 0.01 7.33 5.05
CA HIS A 231 -0.35 6.93 3.70
C HIS A 231 -1.05 8.08 2.94
N ARG A 232 -1.99 8.78 3.58
CA ARG A 232 -2.68 9.94 2.98
C ARG A 232 -1.73 11.12 2.74
N VAL A 233 -0.81 11.38 3.68
CA VAL A 233 0.24 12.39 3.51
C VAL A 233 1.15 12.05 2.33
N ALA A 234 1.58 10.78 2.19
CA ALA A 234 2.39 10.34 1.06
C ALA A 234 1.64 10.48 -0.28
N HIS A 235 0.35 10.18 -0.30
CA HIS A 235 -0.50 10.38 -1.49
C HIS A 235 -0.60 11.87 -1.87
N LEU A 236 -0.81 12.75 -0.90
CA LEU A 236 -0.81 14.20 -1.14
C LEU A 236 0.56 14.71 -1.60
N ALA A 237 1.66 14.13 -1.13
CA ALA A 237 2.99 14.49 -1.63
C ALA A 237 3.20 14.15 -3.12
N ALA A 238 2.49 13.14 -3.64
CA ALA A 238 2.58 12.72 -5.04
C ALA A 238 1.57 13.44 -5.96
N TYR A 239 0.39 13.78 -5.45
CA TYR A 239 -0.75 14.22 -6.28
C TYR A 239 -1.46 15.50 -5.81
N GLY A 240 -1.05 16.10 -4.69
CA GLY A 240 -1.63 17.33 -4.12
C GLY A 240 -0.75 18.54 -4.34
#